data_AF-A0A2A5W079-F1
#
_entry.id   AF-A0A2A5W079-F1
#
_cell.length_a   1.000
_cell.length_b   1.000
_cell.length_c   1.000
_cell.angle_alpha   90.00
_cell.angle_beta   90.00
_cell.angle_gamma   90.00
#
_symmetry.space_group_name_H-M   'P 1'
#
loop_
_entity.id
_entity.type
_entity.pdbx_description
1 polymer ?
#
loop_
_entity_poly.entity_id
_entity_poly.type
_entity_poly.pdbx_seq_one_letter_code
_entity_poly.pdbx_strand_id
1 'polypeptide(L)'
;MAAELMALHDAHGLTVRWADTRGEQFHAKALRVLGGGRDLLFLGSGNWTNRNIGNSNLEANLLLSEAGPVGQNFDQYFEKVWANRGGLEASLPYAAWADSGLLKRTFYRFQEWSGASTF
;
A
#
# COMPACT_ATOMS: atom_id res chain seq x y z
N MET A 1 -5.17 5.86 -7.61
CA MET A 1 -3.80 5.86 -8.21
C MET A 1 -2.78 6.54 -7.27
N ALA A 2 -1.50 6.15 -7.27
CA ALA A 2 -0.45 6.77 -6.43
C ALA A 2 -0.37 8.31 -6.56
N ALA A 3 -0.61 8.85 -7.76
CA ALA A 3 -0.69 10.30 -7.98
C ALA A 3 -1.84 10.99 -7.24
N GLU A 4 -2.99 10.31 -7.08
CA GLU A 4 -4.14 10.84 -6.34
C GLU A 4 -3.87 10.84 -4.83
N LEU A 5 -3.16 9.82 -4.32
CA LEU A 5 -2.69 9.80 -2.92
C LEU A 5 -1.66 10.90 -2.67
N MET A 6 -0.72 11.11 -3.61
CA MET A 6 0.27 12.16 -3.50
C MET A 6 -0.33 13.57 -3.58
N ALA A 7 -1.47 13.75 -4.25
CA ALA A 7 -2.20 15.02 -4.23
C ALA A 7 -2.72 15.39 -2.83
N LEU A 8 -2.80 14.41 -1.91
CA LEU A 8 -3.22 14.57 -0.52
C LEU A 8 -2.04 14.71 0.45
N HIS A 9 -0.80 14.70 -0.04
CA HIS A 9 0.41 14.74 0.79
C HIS A 9 0.41 15.91 1.78
N ASP A 10 0.29 17.14 1.28
CA ASP A 10 0.41 18.36 2.10
C ASP A 10 -0.73 18.49 3.12
N ALA A 11 -1.95 18.11 2.74
CA ALA A 11 -3.14 18.25 3.57
C ALA A 11 -3.21 17.22 4.70
N HIS A 12 -2.63 16.04 4.50
CA HIS A 12 -2.81 14.89 5.40
C HIS A 12 -1.50 14.25 5.88
N GLY A 13 -0.34 14.80 5.51
CA GLY A 13 0.97 14.24 5.86
C GLY A 13 1.26 12.88 5.23
N LEU A 14 0.70 12.60 4.04
CA LEU A 14 0.76 11.28 3.40
C LEU A 14 2.02 11.09 2.57
N THR A 15 2.90 10.17 2.93
CA THR A 15 4.08 9.84 2.12
C THR A 15 3.85 8.57 1.31
N VAL A 16 4.13 8.62 0.00
CA VAL A 16 4.07 7.44 -0.89
C VAL A 16 5.48 7.10 -1.37
N ARG A 17 5.76 5.80 -1.46
CA ARG A 17 7.00 5.24 -1.99
C ARG A 17 6.68 4.08 -2.90
N TRP A 18 7.60 3.77 -3.80
CA TRP A 18 7.53 2.58 -4.64
C TRP A 18 8.34 1.45 -4.01
N ALA A 19 7.90 0.20 -4.17
CA ALA A 19 8.76 -0.95 -3.91
C ALA A 19 9.72 -1.12 -5.09
N ASP A 20 11.04 -1.16 -4.82
CA ASP A 20 12.06 -1.34 -5.85
C ASP A 20 12.18 -2.81 -6.24
N THR A 21 11.39 -3.25 -7.21
CA THR A 21 11.42 -4.64 -7.68
C THR A 21 12.27 -4.79 -8.95
N ARG A 22 13.20 -5.74 -8.98
CA ARG A 22 14.14 -6.01 -10.11
C ARG A 22 13.88 -7.34 -10.81
N GLY A 23 12.62 -7.68 -11.02
CA GLY A 23 12.15 -8.93 -11.64
C GLY A 23 11.36 -9.81 -10.67
N GLU A 24 11.54 -9.61 -9.37
CA GLU A 24 10.68 -10.13 -8.31
C GLU A 24 9.39 -9.31 -8.16
N GLN A 25 8.48 -9.77 -7.30
CA GLN A 25 7.26 -9.05 -6.95
C GLN A 25 7.24 -8.70 -5.47
N PHE A 26 6.88 -7.46 -5.16
CA PHE A 26 6.51 -7.08 -3.80
C PHE A 26 5.04 -7.41 -3.57
N HIS A 27 4.76 -8.48 -2.80
CA HIS A 27 3.43 -9.09 -2.78
C HIS A 27 2.73 -9.06 -1.41
N ALA A 28 3.30 -8.37 -0.42
CA ALA A 28 2.67 -8.21 0.89
C ALA A 28 1.49 -7.22 0.82
N LYS A 29 0.37 -7.56 1.48
CA LYS A 29 -0.75 -6.64 1.74
C LYS A 29 -0.98 -6.56 3.23
N ALA A 30 -0.69 -5.40 3.81
CA ALA A 30 -0.62 -5.23 5.25
C ALA A 30 -0.93 -3.79 5.67
N LEU A 31 -1.96 -3.56 6.50
CA LEU A 31 -2.27 -2.24 7.07
C LEU A 31 -1.95 -2.22 8.56
N ARG A 32 -1.14 -1.25 8.96
CA ARG A 32 -0.80 -0.98 10.35
C ARG A 32 -1.45 0.34 10.79
N VAL A 33 -2.22 0.31 11.87
CA VAL A 33 -2.79 1.53 12.50
C VAL A 33 -2.35 1.57 13.95
N LEU A 34 -1.49 2.53 14.28
CA LEU A 34 -0.93 2.70 15.62
C LEU A 34 -1.09 4.16 16.07
N GLY A 35 -1.54 4.36 17.31
CA GLY A 35 -1.73 5.68 17.92
C GLY A 35 -3.19 6.03 18.16
N GLY A 36 -3.45 7.09 18.92
CA GLY A 36 -4.82 7.50 19.30
C GLY A 36 -5.60 6.41 20.05
N GLY A 37 -4.91 5.58 20.83
CA GLY A 37 -5.47 4.42 21.53
C GLY A 37 -5.73 3.19 20.66
N ARG A 38 -5.31 3.20 19.39
CA ARG A 38 -5.45 2.06 18.47
C ARG A 38 -4.13 1.32 18.33
N ASP A 39 -4.23 0.00 18.26
CA ASP A 39 -3.14 -0.90 17.93
C ASP A 39 -3.66 -2.03 17.05
N LEU A 40 -3.78 -1.77 15.75
CA LEU A 40 -4.35 -2.70 14.77
C LEU A 40 -3.31 -3.13 13.74
N LEU A 41 -3.36 -4.40 13.37
CA LEU A 41 -2.61 -4.95 12.24
C LEU A 41 -3.54 -5.83 11.39
N PHE A 42 -3.72 -5.44 10.13
CA PHE A 42 -4.43 -6.21 9.12
C PHE A 42 -3.41 -6.85 8.17
N LEU A 43 -3.59 -8.13 7.87
CA LEU A 43 -2.74 -8.92 6.98
C LEU A 43 -3.62 -9.88 6.16
N GLY A 44 -3.22 -10.23 4.94
CA GLY A 44 -3.95 -11.23 4.18
C GLY A 44 -3.63 -11.27 2.69
N SER A 45 -4.56 -11.82 1.92
CA SER A 45 -4.43 -11.97 0.47
C SER A 45 -4.99 -10.77 -0.33
N GLY A 46 -5.84 -9.94 0.28
CA GLY A 46 -6.54 -8.88 -0.43
C GLY A 46 -5.67 -7.65 -0.72
N ASN A 47 -5.60 -7.24 -1.99
CA ASN A 47 -5.10 -5.90 -2.34
C ASN A 47 -6.15 -4.84 -1.98
N TRP A 48 -5.74 -3.57 -1.81
CA TRP A 48 -6.69 -2.47 -1.62
C TRP A 48 -7.17 -1.89 -2.95
N THR A 49 -7.92 -2.71 -3.67
CA THR A 49 -8.63 -2.34 -4.89
C THR A 49 -10.12 -2.38 -4.63
N ASN A 50 -10.91 -1.64 -5.43
CA ASN A 50 -12.36 -1.70 -5.33
C ASN A 50 -12.91 -3.12 -5.53
N ARG A 51 -12.23 -3.95 -6.34
CA ARG A 51 -12.63 -5.33 -6.60
C ARG A 51 -12.45 -6.23 -5.37
N ASN A 52 -11.29 -6.17 -4.71
CA ASN A 52 -11.01 -6.99 -3.52
C ASN A 52 -11.86 -6.55 -2.33
N ILE A 53 -12.00 -5.23 -2.10
CA ILE A 53 -12.82 -4.68 -1.01
C ILE A 53 -14.31 -4.90 -1.29
N GLY A 54 -14.74 -4.80 -2.54
CA GLY A 54 -16.11 -5.04 -3.00
C GLY A 54 -16.52 -6.52 -3.10
N ASN A 55 -15.76 -7.43 -2.48
CA ASN A 55 -16.05 -8.86 -2.39
C ASN A 55 -16.23 -9.57 -3.76
N SER A 56 -15.56 -9.06 -4.80
CA SER A 56 -15.55 -9.70 -6.13
C SER A 56 -14.46 -10.77 -6.28
N ASN A 57 -13.56 -10.87 -5.29
CA ASN A 57 -12.56 -11.92 -5.16
C ASN A 57 -12.72 -12.61 -3.80
N LEU A 58 -12.37 -13.89 -3.74
CA LEU A 58 -12.31 -14.64 -2.48
C LEU A 58 -10.98 -14.30 -1.77
N GLU A 59 -11.07 -13.59 -0.65
CA GLU A 59 -9.91 -13.16 0.13
C GLU A 59 -9.90 -13.75 1.54
N ALA A 60 -8.71 -14.07 2.04
CA ALA A 60 -8.49 -14.47 3.42
C ALA A 60 -7.68 -13.38 4.13
N ASN A 61 -8.28 -12.74 5.13
CA ASN A 61 -7.65 -11.64 5.88
C ASN A 61 -7.78 -11.88 7.38
N LEU A 62 -6.75 -11.46 8.13
CA LEU A 62 -6.69 -11.48 9.58
C LEU A 62 -6.60 -10.04 10.09
N LEU A 63 -7.42 -9.74 11.10
CA LEU A 63 -7.31 -8.52 11.90
C LEU A 63 -6.83 -8.90 13.30
N LEU A 64 -5.71 -8.35 13.71
CA LEU A 64 -5.25 -8.35 15.09
C LEU A 64 -5.66 -7.03 15.75
N SER A 65 -6.66 -7.09 16.62
CA SER A 65 -7.00 -6.01 17.54
C SER A 65 -6.09 -6.14 18.76
N GLU A 66 -5.27 -5.13 19.03
CA GLU A 66 -4.14 -5.18 20.00
C GLU A 66 -2.99 -6.08 19.51
N ALA A 67 -2.37 -5.66 18.40
CA ALA A 67 -1.31 -6.43 17.75
C ALA A 67 -0.07 -6.67 18.63
N GLY A 68 0.18 -5.84 19.65
CA GLY A 68 1.17 -6.08 20.69
C GLY A 68 2.58 -6.36 20.12
N PRO A 69 3.29 -7.42 20.59
CA PRO A 69 4.61 -7.76 20.08
C PRO A 69 4.66 -8.05 18.56
N VAL A 70 3.59 -8.61 17.99
CA VAL A 70 3.53 -8.88 16.54
C VAL A 70 3.47 -7.57 15.76
N GLY A 71 2.70 -6.59 16.25
CA GLY A 71 2.67 -5.24 15.70
C GLY A 71 4.05 -4.58 15.73
N GLN A 72 4.75 -4.67 16.86
CA GLN A 72 6.10 -4.10 17.00
C GLN A 72 7.11 -4.74 16.04
N ASN A 73 7.04 -6.06 15.84
CA ASN A 73 7.88 -6.77 14.88
C ASN A 73 7.58 -6.32 13.44
N PHE A 74 6.29 -6.12 13.11
CA PHE A 74 5.89 -5.56 11.82
C PHE A 74 6.43 -4.15 11.63
N ASP A 75 6.32 -3.28 12.65
CA ASP A 75 6.80 -1.90 12.60
C ASP A 75 8.32 -1.86 12.31
N GLN A 76 9.10 -2.71 12.97
CA GLN A 76 10.54 -2.84 12.73
C GLN A 76 10.85 -3.35 11.32
N TYR A 77 10.08 -4.32 10.81
CA TYR A 77 10.23 -4.83 9.45
C TYR A 77 9.92 -3.75 8.42
N PHE A 78 8.78 -3.07 8.58
CA PHE A 78 8.33 -2.00 7.70
C PHE A 78 9.39 -0.89 7.65
N GLU A 79 9.90 -0.43 8.80
CA GLU A 79 10.93 0.60 8.86
C GLU A 79 12.23 0.21 8.16
N LYS A 80 12.63 -1.06 8.22
CA LYS A 80 13.81 -1.54 7.48
C LYS A 80 13.62 -1.43 5.96
N VAL A 81 12.47 -1.88 5.46
CA VAL A 81 12.12 -1.83 4.03
C VAL A 81 11.90 -0.38 3.57
N TRP A 82 11.15 0.40 4.34
CA TRP A 82 10.75 1.77 4.02
C TRP A 82 11.93 2.74 4.00
N ALA A 83 12.84 2.62 4.97
CA ALA A 83 14.01 3.49 5.07
C ALA A 83 15.29 2.84 4.51
N ASN A 84 15.19 1.69 3.82
CA ASN A 84 16.34 1.00 3.23
C ASN A 84 17.46 0.73 4.27
N ARG A 85 17.09 0.42 5.52
CA ARG A 85 18.06 0.25 6.62
C ARG A 85 18.88 -1.02 6.43
N GLY A 86 20.16 -0.95 6.80
CA GLY A 86 21.07 -2.10 6.68
C GLY A 86 21.51 -2.41 5.25
N GLY A 87 21.45 -1.42 4.35
CA GLY A 87 21.88 -1.58 2.96
C GLY A 87 20.83 -2.23 2.05
N LEU A 88 19.57 -2.28 2.48
CA LEU A 88 18.47 -2.74 1.62
C LEU A 88 18.21 -1.74 0.50
N GLU A 89 17.90 -2.22 -0.69
CA GLU A 89 17.41 -1.40 -1.81
C GLU A 89 15.98 -1.83 -2.12
N ALA A 90 15.06 -1.60 -1.17
CA ALA A 90 13.71 -2.16 -1.22
C ALA A 90 12.63 -1.11 -1.51
N SER A 91 12.91 0.18 -1.29
CA SER A 91 11.97 1.26 -1.57
C SER A 91 12.59 2.49 -2.23
N LEU A 92 11.83 3.10 -3.14
CA LEU A 92 12.19 4.32 -3.86
C LEU A 92 11.25 5.48 -3.50
N PRO A 93 11.74 6.74 -3.56
CA PRO A 93 10.86 7.90 -3.42
C PRO A 93 9.83 7.94 -4.56
N TYR A 94 8.64 8.50 -4.29
CA TYR A 94 7.57 8.62 -5.29
C TYR A 94 8.05 9.21 -6.64
N ALA A 95 8.95 10.20 -6.60
CA ALA A 95 9.46 10.87 -7.80
C ALA A 95 10.21 9.93 -8.78
N ALA A 96 10.74 8.79 -8.31
CA ALA A 96 11.51 7.88 -9.15
C ALA A 96 10.69 7.32 -10.32
N TRP A 97 9.41 7.01 -10.10
CA TRP A 97 8.48 6.45 -11.10
C TRP A 97 7.16 7.22 -11.19
N ALA A 98 7.15 8.49 -10.81
CA ALA A 98 5.96 9.32 -10.94
C ALA A 98 5.60 9.50 -12.43
N ASP A 99 4.45 8.96 -12.84
CA ASP A 99 3.89 9.16 -14.18
C ASP A 99 2.76 10.20 -14.11
N SER A 100 2.85 11.22 -14.98
CA SER A 100 1.88 12.33 -15.07
C SER A 100 0.90 12.19 -16.24
N GLY A 101 0.91 11.06 -16.95
CA GLY A 101 0.07 10.83 -18.13
C GLY A 101 -1.43 10.90 -17.86
N LEU A 102 -2.04 12.06 -18.17
CA LEU A 102 -3.49 12.32 -18.07
C LEU A 102 -4.35 11.23 -18.75
N LEU A 103 -3.90 10.70 -19.89
CA LEU A 103 -4.60 9.63 -20.63
C LEU A 103 -4.67 8.32 -19.85
N LYS A 104 -3.57 7.91 -19.19
CA LYS A 104 -3.55 6.71 -18.34
C LYS A 104 -4.50 6.85 -17.16
N ARG A 105 -4.59 8.06 -16.59
CA ARG A 105 -5.53 8.36 -15.49
C ARG A 105 -6.99 8.24 -15.90
N THR A 106 -7.37 8.78 -17.06
CA THR A 106 -8.74 8.70 -17.56
C THR A 106 -9.12 7.26 -17.91
N PHE A 107 -8.22 6.51 -18.56
CA PHE A 107 -8.45 5.11 -18.88
C PHE A 107 -8.59 4.24 -17.62
N TYR A 108 -7.70 4.42 -16.64
CA TYR A 108 -7.80 3.75 -15.33
C TYR A 108 -9.15 4.03 -14.64
N ARG A 109 -9.61 5.29 -14.60
CA ARG A 109 -10.91 5.64 -14.01
C ARG A 109 -12.09 4.95 -14.69
N PHE A 110 -12.02 4.77 -16.01
CA PHE A 110 -13.03 4.01 -16.73
C PHE A 110 -13.00 2.51 -16.38
N GLN A 111 -11.81 1.93 -16.20
CA GLN A 111 -11.66 0.53 -15.76
C GLN A 111 -12.16 0.31 -14.31
N GLU A 112 -11.87 1.25 -13.41
CA GLU A 112 -12.40 1.29 -12.04
C GLU A 112 -13.93 1.36 -12.04
N TRP A 113 -14.51 2.32 -12.78
CA TRP A 113 -15.96 2.49 -12.88
C TRP A 113 -16.68 1.26 -13.46
N SER A 114 -16.08 0.62 -14.47
CA SER A 114 -16.66 -0.56 -15.12
C SER A 114 -16.44 -1.87 -14.35
N GLY A 115 -15.66 -1.87 -13.26
CA GLY A 115 -15.28 -3.07 -12.52
C GLY A 115 -14.32 -4.02 -13.26
N ALA A 116 -13.81 -3.58 -14.42
CA ALA A 116 -12.84 -4.31 -15.24
C ALA A 116 -11.39 -4.10 -14.77
N SER A 117 -11.15 -3.17 -13.83
CA SER A 117 -9.84 -3.05 -13.20
C SER A 117 -9.55 -4.27 -12.33
N THR A 118 -8.42 -4.91 -12.59
CA THR A 118 -7.85 -5.96 -11.74
C THR A 118 -6.82 -5.43 -10.73
N PHE A 119 -6.63 -4.10 -10.73
CA PHE A 119 -5.64 -3.35 -9.94
C PHE A 119 -6.26 -2.12 -9.30
#